data_AF-A0A944DAT9-F1
#
_entry.id   AF-A0A944DAT9-F1
#
_cell.length_a   1.000
_cell.length_b   1.000
_cell.length_c   1.000
_cell.angle_alpha   90.00
_cell.angle_beta   90.00
_cell.angle_gamma   90.00
#
_symmetry.space_group_name_H-M   'P 1'
#
loop_
_entity.id
_entity.type
_entity.pdbx_description
1 polymer ?
#
loop_
_entity_poly.entity_id
_entity_poly.type
_entity_poly.pdbx_seq_one_letter_code
_entity_poly.pdbx_strand_id
1 'polypeptide(L)'
;MDAQPIAYGVTHRLPARARAADGEARAAAGAVARVKQFIEDNFREPISLDGLAALVGLTRFSLAKHFRQRVGVSPYRYVCEVRVRHAKRMMTQGCRPTDVASAVGFFDQSHLARHFKRACGMTPREYMSRQVRPRPKSSHAPMD
;
A
#
# COMPACT_ATOMS: atom_id res chain seq x y z
N MET A 1 49.16 36.02 33.93
CA MET A 1 48.95 34.66 33.37
C MET A 1 47.48 34.57 33.06
N ASP A 2 47.16 34.95 31.83
CA ASP A 2 45.84 34.97 31.21
C ASP A 2 45.24 33.57 31.12
N ALA A 3 44.00 33.44 31.56
CA ALA A 3 43.10 32.36 31.16
C ALA A 3 41.65 32.86 31.28
N GLN A 4 41.16 33.55 30.24
CA GLN A 4 39.73 33.70 30.02
C GLN A 4 39.16 32.39 29.44
N PRO A 5 38.00 31.91 29.90
CA PRO A 5 37.31 30.78 29.28
C PRO A 5 36.69 31.19 27.94
N ILE A 6 37.03 30.46 26.89
CA ILE A 6 36.43 30.57 25.56
C ILE A 6 35.02 29.98 25.63
N ALA A 7 34.01 30.84 25.67
CA ALA A 7 32.62 30.43 25.51
C ALA A 7 32.40 29.84 24.11
N TYR A 8 31.92 28.60 24.02
CA TYR A 8 31.39 28.00 22.79
C TYR A 8 30.09 28.71 22.41
N GLY A 9 30.21 29.87 21.78
CA GLY A 9 29.10 30.59 21.17
C GLY A 9 29.03 30.31 19.67
N VAL A 10 28.33 29.25 19.28
CA VAL A 10 27.74 29.19 17.93
C VAL A 10 26.28 28.77 18.07
N THR A 11 25.41 29.77 18.17
CA THR A 11 24.02 29.62 17.77
C THR A 11 24.00 29.22 16.29
N HIS A 12 23.89 27.93 15.98
CA HIS A 12 23.51 27.50 14.64
C HIS A 12 22.07 27.94 14.38
N ARG A 13 21.91 29.18 13.90
CA ARG A 13 20.70 29.61 13.21
C ARG A 13 20.61 28.74 11.95
N LEU A 14 19.82 27.67 12.01
CA LEU A 14 19.54 26.83 10.84
C LEU A 14 19.13 27.74 9.66
N PRO A 15 19.73 27.57 8.47
CA PRO A 15 19.44 28.43 7.32
C PRO A 15 17.94 28.36 6.99
N ALA A 16 17.35 29.48 6.54
CA ALA A 16 15.92 29.58 6.22
C ALA A 16 15.43 28.47 5.25
N ARG A 17 16.33 27.92 4.43
CA ARG A 17 16.09 26.76 3.55
C ARG A 17 15.79 25.46 4.32
N ALA A 18 16.43 25.22 5.47
CA ALA A 18 16.16 24.05 6.29
C ALA A 18 14.74 24.11 6.87
N ARG A 19 14.32 25.28 7.38
CA ARG A 19 12.95 25.48 7.89
C ARG A 19 11.86 25.36 6.82
N ALA A 20 12.11 25.87 5.61
CA ALA A 20 11.18 25.73 4.49
C ALA A 20 11.10 24.26 4.01
N ALA A 21 12.24 23.56 3.94
CA ALA A 21 12.29 22.14 3.60
C ALA A 21 11.58 21.26 4.66
N ASP A 22 11.70 21.60 5.95
CA ASP A 22 10.98 20.92 7.03
C ASP A 22 9.46 21.13 6.94
N GLY A 23 9.04 22.34 6.57
CA GLY A 23 7.63 22.67 6.31
C GLY A 23 7.06 21.90 5.12
N GLU A 24 7.78 21.88 4.00
CA GLU A 24 7.42 21.12 2.80
C GLU A 24 7.38 19.61 3.08
N ALA A 25 8.38 19.08 3.80
CA ALA A 25 8.43 17.68 4.18
C ALA A 25 7.26 17.29 5.09
N ARG A 26 6.87 18.13 6.05
CA ARG A 26 5.69 17.91 6.91
C ARG A 26 4.38 17.99 6.12
N ALA A 27 4.23 18.95 5.22
CA ALA A 27 3.06 19.04 4.34
C ALA A 27 2.94 17.79 3.45
N ALA A 28 4.07 17.34 2.87
CA ALA A 28 4.14 16.09 2.11
C ALA A 28 3.84 14.85 2.98
N ALA A 29 4.15 14.87 4.28
CA ALA A 29 3.75 13.83 5.22
C ALA A 29 2.23 13.69 5.31
N GLY A 30 1.55 14.82 5.55
CA GLY A 30 0.11 14.88 5.62
C GLY A 30 -0.54 14.47 4.30
N ALA A 31 0.02 14.90 3.17
CA ALA A 31 -0.44 14.51 1.85
C ALA A 31 -0.35 12.99 1.63
N VAL A 32 0.79 12.37 1.95
CA VAL A 32 0.95 10.91 1.80
C VAL A 32 0.00 10.14 2.73
N ALA A 33 -0.20 10.59 3.97
CA ALA A 33 -1.16 9.97 4.89
C ALA A 33 -2.60 10.03 4.35
N ARG A 34 -3.02 11.20 3.83
CA ARG A 34 -4.34 11.35 3.19
C ARG A 34 -4.51 10.46 1.97
N VAL A 35 -3.50 10.38 1.10
CA VAL A 35 -3.54 9.49 -0.07
C VAL A 35 -3.64 8.03 0.35
N LYS A 36 -2.89 7.60 1.37
CA LYS A 36 -3.01 6.23 1.89
C LYS A 36 -4.42 5.94 2.40
N GLN A 37 -4.98 6.83 3.21
CA GLN A 37 -6.33 6.68 3.75
C GLN A 37 -7.35 6.59 2.62
N PHE A 38 -7.29 7.51 1.66
CA PHE A 38 -8.15 7.49 0.49
C PHE A 38 -8.06 6.17 -0.29
N ILE A 39 -6.85 5.62 -0.48
CA ILE A 39 -6.68 4.32 -1.14
C ILE A 39 -7.30 3.20 -0.33
N GLU A 40 -7.09 3.16 1.00
CA GLU A 40 -7.69 2.11 1.86
C GLU A 40 -9.23 2.17 1.85
N ASP A 41 -9.81 3.36 1.74
CA ASP A 41 -11.27 3.54 1.72
C ASP A 41 -11.88 3.27 0.33
N ASN A 42 -11.14 3.53 -0.75
CA ASN A 42 -11.65 3.52 -2.13
C ASN A 42 -10.96 2.50 -3.04
N PHE A 43 -10.22 1.52 -2.50
CA PHE A 43 -9.37 0.62 -3.29
C PHE A 43 -10.12 -0.13 -4.40
N ARG A 44 -11.44 -0.34 -4.27
CA ARG A 44 -12.25 -1.05 -5.27
C ARG A 44 -12.42 -0.25 -6.57
N GLU A 45 -12.40 1.07 -6.45
CA GLU A 45 -12.65 1.98 -7.57
C GLU A 45 -11.41 2.17 -8.45
N PRO A 46 -11.58 2.61 -9.70
CA PRO A 46 -10.47 3.08 -10.52
C PRO A 46 -9.78 4.29 -9.86
N ILE A 47 -8.52 4.10 -9.43
CA ILE A 47 -7.70 5.16 -8.82
C ILE A 47 -6.60 5.57 -9.81
N SER A 48 -6.61 6.84 -10.22
CA SER A 48 -5.57 7.42 -11.08
C SER A 48 -4.55 8.23 -10.26
N LEU A 49 -3.31 8.29 -10.73
CA LEU A 49 -2.29 9.12 -10.09
C LEU A 49 -2.63 10.61 -10.16
N ASP A 50 -3.25 11.06 -11.26
CA ASP A 50 -3.75 12.42 -11.41
C ASP A 50 -4.81 12.77 -10.35
N GLY A 51 -5.79 11.88 -10.11
CA GLY A 51 -6.81 12.08 -9.08
C GLY A 51 -6.23 12.14 -7.67
N LEU A 52 -5.28 11.26 -7.36
CA LEU A 52 -4.57 11.30 -6.07
C LEU A 52 -3.74 12.57 -5.89
N ALA A 53 -3.13 13.07 -6.95
CA ALA A 53 -2.32 14.28 -6.93
C ALA A 53 -3.19 15.52 -6.69
N ALA A 54 -4.33 15.61 -7.41
CA ALA A 54 -5.34 16.64 -7.22
C ALA A 54 -5.91 16.65 -5.79
N LEU A 55 -6.19 15.47 -5.21
CA LEU A 55 -6.72 15.33 -3.84
C LEU A 55 -5.86 16.03 -2.78
N VAL A 56 -4.55 16.12 -3.00
CA VAL A 56 -3.61 16.69 -2.02
C VAL A 56 -2.89 17.95 -2.52
N GLY A 57 -3.30 18.50 -3.66
CA GLY A 57 -2.73 19.72 -4.23
C GLY A 57 -1.26 19.56 -4.67
N LEU A 58 -0.86 18.36 -5.10
CA LEU A 58 0.50 18.09 -5.58
C LEU A 58 0.49 17.79 -7.08
N THR A 59 1.66 17.93 -7.71
CA THR A 59 1.87 17.34 -9.03
C THR A 59 2.01 15.82 -8.92
N ARG A 60 1.72 15.10 -10.00
CA ARG A 60 1.95 13.65 -10.07
C ARG A 60 3.36 13.23 -9.68
N PHE A 61 4.36 13.98 -10.15
CA PHE A 61 5.77 13.68 -9.90
C PHE A 61 6.11 13.86 -8.41
N SER A 62 5.72 14.99 -7.82
CA SER A 62 5.93 15.25 -6.39
C SER A 62 5.22 14.21 -5.52
N LEU A 63 3.96 13.88 -5.84
CA LEU A 63 3.23 12.84 -5.13
C LEU A 63 3.93 11.49 -5.25
N ALA A 64 4.26 11.03 -6.46
CA ALA A 64 4.91 9.74 -6.65
C ALA A 64 6.27 9.65 -5.93
N LYS A 65 7.04 10.74 -5.95
CA LYS A 65 8.33 10.87 -5.25
C LYS A 65 8.15 10.77 -3.74
N HIS A 66 7.33 11.65 -3.14
CA HIS A 66 7.14 11.67 -1.69
C HIS A 66 6.47 10.41 -1.18
N PHE A 67 5.51 9.87 -1.92
CA PHE A 67 4.85 8.62 -1.57
C PHE A 67 5.84 7.46 -1.57
N ARG A 68 6.68 7.33 -2.60
CA ARG A 68 7.72 6.28 -2.63
C ARG A 68 8.77 6.46 -1.53
N GLN A 69 9.20 7.68 -1.25
CA GLN A 69 10.16 7.96 -0.17
C GLN A 69 9.61 7.57 1.21
N ARG A 70 8.30 7.71 1.43
CA ARG A 70 7.67 7.47 2.74
C ARG A 70 7.07 6.08 2.90
N VAL A 71 6.53 5.50 1.84
CA VAL A 71 5.80 4.21 1.84
C VAL A 71 6.66 3.08 1.25
N GLY A 72 7.75 3.41 0.55
CA GLY A 72 8.66 2.45 -0.09
C GLY A 72 8.22 1.98 -1.47
N VAL A 73 6.95 2.16 -1.84
CA VAL A 73 6.37 1.75 -3.13
C VAL A 73 5.66 2.90 -3.82
N SER A 74 5.36 2.76 -5.13
CA SER A 74 4.56 3.77 -5.84
C SER A 74 3.08 3.72 -5.41
N PRO A 75 2.31 4.81 -5.59
CA PRO A 75 0.87 4.81 -5.28
C PRO A 75 0.10 3.67 -5.96
N TYR A 76 0.36 3.41 -7.25
CA TYR A 76 -0.27 2.30 -7.97
C TYR A 76 0.05 0.93 -7.34
N ARG A 77 1.31 0.70 -6.95
CA ARG A 77 1.67 -0.55 -6.28
C ARG A 77 0.98 -0.69 -4.93
N TYR A 78 0.88 0.41 -4.18
CA TYR A 78 0.16 0.42 -2.91
C TYR A 78 -1.32 0.04 -3.09
N VAL A 79 -2.01 0.60 -4.09
CA VAL A 79 -3.39 0.20 -4.45
C VAL A 79 -3.45 -1.32 -4.67
N CYS A 80 -2.56 -1.88 -5.50
CA CYS A 80 -2.54 -3.33 -5.74
C CYS A 80 -2.28 -4.16 -4.47
N GLU A 81 -1.41 -3.69 -3.57
CA GLU A 81 -1.12 -4.37 -2.30
C GLU A 81 -2.33 -4.36 -1.36
N VAL A 82 -3.05 -3.23 -1.26
CA VAL A 82 -4.32 -3.14 -0.53
C VAL A 82 -5.33 -4.12 -1.12
N ARG A 83 -5.53 -4.11 -2.45
CA ARG A 83 -6.44 -5.05 -3.13
C ARG A 83 -6.08 -6.51 -2.85
N VAL A 84 -4.80 -6.88 -2.91
CA VAL A 84 -4.34 -8.24 -2.58
C VAL A 84 -4.62 -8.58 -1.11
N ARG A 85 -4.42 -7.64 -0.18
CA ARG A 85 -4.73 -7.85 1.24
C ARG A 85 -6.21 -8.17 1.45
N HIS A 86 -7.10 -7.45 0.78
CA HIS A 86 -8.54 -7.74 0.79
C HIS A 86 -8.88 -9.07 0.10
N ALA A 87 -8.24 -9.35 -1.03
CA ALA A 87 -8.44 -10.62 -1.75
C ALA A 87 -8.09 -11.83 -0.88
N LYS A 88 -6.97 -11.76 -0.13
CA LYS A 88 -6.59 -12.80 0.84
C LYS A 88 -7.68 -13.04 1.87
N ARG A 89 -8.24 -11.97 2.46
CA ARG A 89 -9.31 -12.08 3.46
C ARG A 89 -10.56 -12.76 2.87
N MET A 90 -11.00 -12.34 1.70
CA MET A 90 -12.16 -12.97 1.03
C MET A 90 -11.90 -14.46 0.69
N MET A 91 -10.71 -14.78 0.22
CA MET A 91 -10.29 -16.16 -0.05
C MET A 91 -10.30 -17.02 1.23
N THR A 92 -9.82 -16.48 2.36
CA THR A 92 -9.87 -17.18 3.65
C THR A 92 -11.31 -17.43 4.14
N GLN A 93 -12.28 -16.65 3.65
CA GLN A 93 -13.71 -16.81 3.92
C GLN A 93 -14.41 -17.76 2.93
N GLY A 94 -13.67 -18.36 1.98
CA GLY A 94 -14.18 -19.34 1.03
C GLY A 94 -14.58 -18.78 -0.34
N CYS A 95 -14.40 -17.48 -0.60
CA CYS A 95 -14.70 -16.91 -1.92
C CYS A 95 -13.75 -17.44 -3.01
N ARG A 96 -14.28 -17.71 -4.21
CA ARG A 96 -13.48 -18.22 -5.33
C ARG A 96 -12.64 -17.09 -5.94
N PRO A 97 -11.42 -17.37 -6.45
CA PRO A 97 -10.56 -16.33 -7.03
C PRO A 97 -11.17 -15.54 -8.19
N THR A 98 -12.08 -16.15 -8.96
CA THR A 98 -12.83 -15.50 -10.04
C THR A 98 -13.70 -14.37 -9.51
N ASP A 99 -14.41 -14.62 -8.42
CA ASP A 99 -15.39 -13.68 -7.85
C ASP A 99 -14.67 -12.58 -7.07
N VAL A 100 -13.52 -12.94 -6.46
CA VAL A 100 -12.70 -12.00 -5.69
C VAL A 100 -12.05 -10.94 -6.57
N ALA A 101 -11.64 -11.27 -7.81
CA ALA A 101 -10.95 -10.33 -8.69
C ALA A 101 -11.72 -9.02 -8.89
N SER A 102 -12.97 -9.12 -9.36
CA SER A 102 -13.84 -7.97 -9.57
C SER A 102 -14.24 -7.31 -8.25
N ALA A 103 -14.48 -8.10 -7.19
CA ALA A 103 -14.88 -7.57 -5.89
C ALA A 103 -13.81 -6.68 -5.21
N VAL A 104 -12.52 -6.91 -5.51
CA VAL A 104 -11.42 -6.07 -5.01
C VAL A 104 -10.91 -5.06 -6.04
N GLY A 105 -11.56 -4.93 -7.20
CA GLY A 105 -11.23 -3.93 -8.22
C GLY A 105 -10.09 -4.31 -9.17
N PHE A 106 -9.74 -5.59 -9.31
CA PHE A 106 -8.90 -6.05 -10.43
C PHE A 106 -9.76 -6.20 -11.69
N PHE A 107 -9.14 -5.97 -12.86
CA PHE A 107 -9.84 -6.07 -14.15
C PHE A 107 -10.31 -7.50 -14.41
N ASP A 108 -9.45 -8.47 -14.12
CA ASP A 108 -9.75 -9.89 -14.27
C ASP A 108 -8.91 -10.74 -13.28
N GLN A 109 -9.14 -12.05 -13.34
CA GLN A 109 -8.43 -13.03 -12.53
C GLN A 109 -6.93 -13.09 -12.84
N SER A 110 -6.50 -12.88 -14.09
CA SER A 110 -5.10 -12.90 -14.51
C SER A 110 -4.33 -11.72 -13.93
N HIS A 111 -4.96 -10.54 -13.91
CA HIS A 111 -4.46 -9.32 -13.29
C HIS A 111 -4.30 -9.52 -11.79
N LEU A 112 -5.33 -10.05 -11.11
CA LEU A 112 -5.23 -10.46 -9.71
C LEU A 112 -4.07 -11.45 -9.50
N ALA A 113 -3.98 -12.52 -10.29
CA ALA A 113 -2.99 -13.58 -10.12
C ALA A 113 -1.55 -13.06 -10.22
N ARG A 114 -1.27 -12.15 -11.16
CA ARG A 114 0.06 -11.53 -11.31
C ARG A 114 0.44 -10.71 -10.08
N HIS A 115 -0.47 -9.87 -9.58
CA HIS A 115 -0.20 -9.04 -8.40
C HIS A 115 -0.14 -9.87 -7.12
N PHE A 116 -1.01 -10.85 -6.99
CA PHE A 116 -1.05 -11.75 -5.85
C PHE A 116 0.24 -12.57 -5.74
N LYS A 117 0.73 -13.16 -6.85
CA LYS A 117 1.99 -13.89 -6.86
C LYS A 117 3.18 -13.01 -6.47
N ARG A 118 3.23 -11.76 -6.95
CA ARG A 118 4.30 -10.81 -6.58
C ARG A 118 4.28 -10.44 -5.10
N ALA A 119 3.09 -10.33 -4.50
CA ALA A 119 2.94 -9.94 -3.10
C ALA A 119 3.04 -11.13 -2.12
N CYS A 120 2.62 -12.33 -2.52
CA CYS A 120 2.49 -13.49 -1.64
C CYS A 120 3.45 -14.64 -1.96
N GLY A 121 4.22 -14.56 -3.06
CA GLY A 121 5.12 -15.63 -3.52
C GLY A 121 4.41 -16.84 -4.15
N MET A 122 3.08 -16.86 -4.18
CA MET A 122 2.27 -17.95 -4.73
C MET A 122 1.00 -17.39 -5.38
N THR A 123 0.40 -18.14 -6.29
CA THR A 123 -0.85 -17.79 -6.98
C THR A 123 -2.06 -17.86 -6.04
N PRO A 124 -3.19 -17.19 -6.36
CA PRO A 124 -4.44 -17.34 -5.61
C PRO A 124 -4.90 -18.78 -5.43
N ARG A 125 -4.73 -19.62 -6.48
CA ARG A 125 -5.13 -21.03 -6.45
C ARG A 125 -4.27 -21.85 -5.47
N GLU A 126 -2.95 -21.65 -5.50
CA GLU A 126 -2.03 -22.29 -4.55
C GLU A 126 -2.32 -21.83 -3.12
N TYR A 127 -2.61 -20.54 -2.92
CA TYR A 127 -2.99 -19.99 -1.63
C TYR A 127 -4.26 -20.66 -1.08
N MET A 128 -5.32 -20.76 -1.88
CA MET A 128 -6.56 -21.45 -1.50
C MET A 128 -6.35 -22.93 -1.18
N SER A 129 -5.57 -23.65 -2.00
CA SER A 129 -5.25 -25.06 -1.77
C SER A 129 -4.58 -25.31 -0.41
N ARG A 130 -3.73 -24.38 0.05
CA ARG A 130 -3.08 -24.45 1.38
C ARG A 130 -4.03 -24.15 2.54
N GLN A 131 -5.10 -23.40 2.29
CA GLN A 131 -6.07 -23.04 3.33
C GLN A 131 -7.22 -24.02 3.46
N VAL A 132 -7.63 -24.62 2.35
CA VAL A 132 -8.56 -25.74 2.36
C VAL A 132 -7.78 -26.95 2.86
N ARG A 133 -7.76 -27.17 4.18
CA ARG A 133 -7.59 -28.54 4.69
C ARG A 133 -8.60 -29.40 3.92
N PRO A 134 -8.21 -30.55 3.35
CA PRO A 134 -9.15 -31.37 2.61
C PRO A 134 -10.34 -31.64 3.53
N ARG A 135 -11.54 -31.22 3.12
CA ARG A 135 -12.77 -31.77 3.71
C ARG A 135 -12.62 -33.28 3.53
N PRO A 136 -12.64 -34.10 4.60
CA PRO A 136 -12.64 -35.54 4.43
C PRO A 136 -13.79 -35.87 3.47
N LYS A 137 -13.48 -36.62 2.41
CA LYS A 137 -14.50 -37.05 1.45
C LYS A 137 -15.62 -37.69 2.26
N SER A 138 -16.83 -37.13 2.19
CA SER A 138 -18.00 -37.81 2.74
C SER A 138 -18.03 -39.19 2.11
N SER A 139 -17.80 -40.19 2.94
CA SER A 139 -17.95 -41.60 2.64
C SER A 139 -19.36 -41.81 2.07
N HIS A 140 -19.44 -42.02 0.76
CA HIS A 140 -20.59 -42.67 0.18
C HIS A 140 -20.45 -44.15 0.52
N ALA A 141 -21.07 -44.57 1.62
CA ALA A 141 -21.25 -45.98 1.91
C ALA A 141 -22.14 -46.57 0.81
N PRO A 142 -21.79 -47.73 0.22
CA PRO A 142 -22.74 -48.46 -0.60
C PRO A 142 -23.88 -48.93 0.32
N MET A 143 -25.12 -48.58 -0.03
CA MET A 143 -26.29 -49.28 0.50
C MET A 143 -26.40 -50.58 -0.29
N ASP A 144 -26.29 -51.69 0.41
CA ASP A 144 -26.48 -53.07 -0.08
C ASP A 144 -27.84 -53.25 -0.80
#